data_AF-A0A969ECM3-F1
#
_entry.id   AF-A0A969ECM3-F1
#
_cell.length_a   1.000
_cell.length_b   1.000
_cell.length_c   1.000
_cell.angle_alpha   90.00
_cell.angle_beta   90.00
_cell.angle_gamma   90.00
#
_symmetry.space_group_name_H-M   'P 1'
#
loop_
_entity.id
_entity.type
_entity.pdbx_description
1 polymer ?
#
loop_
_entity_poly.entity_id
_entity_poly.type
_entity_poly.pdbx_seq_one_letter_code
_entity_poly.pdbx_strand_id
1 'polypeptide(L)'
;MNRKRPMRARVSPEEYQLLQRLRERKPAQNPPKQKPSLGDRVSDRVAAVMGSWRFIIIQSVILALWVLLNIVAVVQHWDPYPFILLNLMLSFQAAYAAPIIMMSQNRQAAIDRADAKHDYAVNQKAELEIELLQDKLTLILEEEIVELKTLLIQQQQHIQRLETFLVEQFQK
;
A
#
# COMPACT_ATOMS: atom_id res chain seq x y z
N MET A 1 -38.45 -7.42 2.97
CA MET A 1 -37.93 -6.36 2.06
C MET A 1 -37.09 -7.01 0.96
N ASN A 2 -37.72 -7.65 -0.04
CA ASN A 2 -37.02 -8.52 -1.01
C ASN A 2 -36.94 -7.84 -2.39
N ARG A 3 -35.80 -7.25 -2.74
CA ARG A 3 -35.55 -6.67 -4.07
C ARG A 3 -34.97 -7.75 -4.99
N LYS A 4 -35.84 -8.45 -5.72
CA LYS A 4 -35.44 -9.31 -6.84
C LYS A 4 -34.65 -8.48 -7.85
N ARG A 5 -33.35 -8.75 -8.02
CA ARG A 5 -32.53 -8.16 -9.09
C ARG A 5 -32.94 -8.80 -10.43
N PRO A 6 -33.24 -8.04 -11.49
CA PRO A 6 -33.58 -8.62 -12.78
C PRO A 6 -32.34 -9.16 -13.49
N MET A 7 -32.38 -10.43 -13.90
CA MET A 7 -31.40 -10.99 -14.86
C MET A 7 -31.38 -10.15 -16.13
N ARG A 8 -30.19 -9.74 -16.59
CA ARG A 8 -29.98 -9.09 -17.89
C ARG A 8 -28.73 -9.66 -18.56
N ALA A 9 -28.94 -10.78 -19.24
CA ALA A 9 -28.00 -11.38 -20.17
C ALA A 9 -27.92 -10.55 -21.46
N ARG A 10 -26.78 -9.88 -21.63
CA ARG A 10 -26.21 -9.20 -22.82
C ARG A 10 -25.27 -8.12 -22.30
N VAL A 11 -23.96 -8.39 -22.35
CA VAL A 11 -22.94 -7.35 -22.15
C VAL A 11 -23.14 -6.29 -23.23
N SER A 12 -23.74 -5.15 -22.84
CA SER A 12 -24.07 -4.05 -23.75
C SER A 12 -22.81 -3.54 -24.46
N PRO A 13 -22.87 -3.05 -25.72
CA PRO A 13 -21.73 -2.41 -26.37
C PRO A 13 -21.08 -1.30 -25.53
N GLU A 14 -21.88 -0.62 -24.70
CA GLU A 14 -21.40 0.40 -23.76
C GLU A 14 -20.54 -0.19 -22.62
N GLU A 15 -20.83 -1.40 -22.16
CA GLU A 15 -20.02 -2.07 -21.13
C GLU A 15 -18.68 -2.57 -21.68
N TYR A 16 -18.64 -2.97 -22.96
CA TYR A 16 -17.38 -3.26 -23.65
C TYR A 16 -16.51 -2.00 -23.80
N GLN A 17 -17.12 -0.86 -24.16
CA GLN A 17 -16.42 0.43 -24.17
C GLN A 17 -15.99 0.86 -22.76
N LEU A 18 -16.79 0.57 -21.73
CA LEU A 18 -16.42 0.84 -20.33
C LEU A 18 -15.21 -0.02 -19.92
N LEU A 19 -15.19 -1.31 -20.26
CA LEU A 19 -14.05 -2.20 -20.02
C LEU A 19 -12.78 -1.75 -20.76
N GLN A 20 -12.90 -1.32 -22.02
CA GLN A 20 -11.76 -0.75 -22.75
C GLN A 20 -11.26 0.52 -22.09
N ARG A 21 -12.15 1.45 -21.70
CA ARG A 21 -11.77 2.66 -20.94
C ARG A 21 -11.16 2.35 -19.57
N LEU A 22 -11.55 1.25 -18.90
CA LEU A 22 -10.93 0.81 -17.65
C LEU A 22 -9.54 0.21 -17.89
N ARG A 23 -9.35 -0.59 -18.95
CA ARG A 23 -8.05 -1.12 -19.39
C ARG A 23 -7.09 -0.02 -19.89
N GLU A 24 -7.62 1.04 -20.49
CA GLU A 24 -6.87 2.23 -20.91
C GLU A 24 -6.61 3.24 -19.77
N ARG A 25 -7.38 3.18 -18.68
CA ARG A 25 -7.08 3.95 -17.47
C ARG A 25 -5.77 3.42 -16.89
N LYS A 26 -4.70 4.19 -17.14
CA LYS A 26 -3.33 3.97 -16.65
C LYS A 26 -3.31 3.37 -15.24
N PRO A 27 -2.36 2.45 -14.96
CA PRO A 27 -2.17 1.91 -13.61
C PRO A 27 -2.01 3.06 -12.62
N ALA A 28 -2.38 2.81 -11.35
CA ALA A 28 -2.29 3.79 -10.28
C ALA A 28 -0.90 4.44 -10.29
N GLN A 29 -0.85 5.71 -10.66
CA GLN A 29 0.40 6.41 -10.87
C GLN A 29 0.78 7.06 -9.55
N ASN A 30 1.91 6.62 -8.99
CA ASN A 30 2.44 7.15 -7.72
C ASN A 30 2.41 8.69 -7.75
N PRO A 31 1.94 9.35 -6.68
CA PRO A 31 1.92 10.81 -6.62
C PRO A 31 3.33 11.38 -6.84
N PRO A 32 3.47 12.52 -7.53
CA PRO A 32 4.77 13.10 -7.81
C PRO A 32 5.48 13.43 -6.49
N LYS A 33 6.59 12.73 -6.22
CA LYS A 33 7.38 12.93 -4.99
C LYS A 33 7.86 14.37 -4.92
N GLN A 34 7.44 15.07 -3.87
CA GLN A 34 7.87 16.46 -3.64
C GLN A 34 9.39 16.49 -3.45
N LYS A 35 10.06 17.45 -4.09
CA LYS A 35 11.51 17.60 -3.94
C LYS A 35 11.80 18.15 -2.53
N PRO A 36 12.64 17.50 -1.71
CA PRO A 36 12.91 17.95 -0.35
C PRO A 36 13.64 19.29 -0.38
N SER A 37 13.25 20.20 0.52
CA SER A 37 13.92 21.48 0.72
C SER A 37 15.36 21.29 1.22
N LEU A 38 16.18 22.34 1.15
CA LEU A 38 17.52 22.32 1.74
C LEU A 38 17.45 22.04 3.25
N GLY A 39 16.46 22.60 3.94
CA GLY A 39 16.21 22.32 5.36
C GLY A 39 15.89 20.84 5.61
N ASP A 40 14.98 20.25 4.83
CA ASP A 40 14.61 18.83 4.93
C ASP A 40 15.82 17.91 4.78
N ARG A 41 16.66 18.19 3.77
CA ARG A 41 17.88 17.41 3.49
C ARG A 41 18.91 17.50 4.60
N VAL A 42 19.02 18.64 5.27
CA VAL A 42 19.90 18.82 6.44
C VAL A 42 19.32 18.08 7.64
N SER A 43 18.04 18.28 7.96
CA SER A 43 17.37 17.65 9.09
C SER A 43 17.41 16.13 9.01
N ASP A 44 17.17 15.54 7.84
CA ASP A 44 17.25 14.08 7.65
C ASP A 44 18.68 13.56 7.84
N ARG A 45 19.69 14.27 7.35
CA ARG A 45 21.08 13.84 7.49
C ARG A 45 21.55 13.93 8.94
N VAL A 46 21.12 14.96 9.68
CA VAL A 46 21.37 15.12 11.11
C VAL A 46 20.63 14.04 11.91
N ALA A 47 19.34 13.80 11.63
CA ALA A 47 18.54 12.78 12.30
C ALA A 47 19.09 11.36 12.06
N ALA A 48 19.50 11.03 10.83
CA ALA A 48 20.10 9.75 10.49
C ALA A 48 21.47 9.51 11.17
N VAL A 49 22.24 10.58 11.42
CA VAL A 49 23.49 10.50 12.21
C VAL A 49 23.16 10.34 13.71
N MET A 50 22.32 11.21 14.27
CA MET A 50 21.91 11.18 15.68
C MET A 50 21.24 9.85 16.08
N GLY A 51 20.45 9.25 15.19
CA GLY A 51 19.78 7.96 15.42
C GLY A 51 20.66 6.73 15.19
N SER A 52 21.95 6.88 14.88
CA SER A 52 22.85 5.76 14.60
C SER A 52 23.49 5.21 15.88
N TRP A 53 23.46 3.88 16.05
CA TRP A 53 24.22 3.18 17.11
C TRP A 53 25.71 3.55 17.15
N ARG A 54 26.33 3.82 15.98
CA ARG A 54 27.73 4.26 15.91
C ARG A 54 27.94 5.65 16.52
N PHE A 55 26.99 6.57 16.33
CA PHE A 55 27.04 7.91 16.90
C PHE A 55 26.94 7.86 18.43
N ILE A 56 26.00 7.05 18.96
CA ILE A 56 25.84 6.85 20.42
C ILE A 56 27.15 6.36 21.05
N ILE A 57 27.76 5.31 20.48
CA ILE A 57 29.02 4.75 20.99
C ILE A 57 30.15 5.78 20.98
N ILE A 58 30.33 6.51 19.87
CA ILE A 58 31.38 7.54 19.75
C ILE A 58 31.14 8.67 20.75
N GLN A 59 29.90 9.16 20.88
CA GLN A 59 29.52 10.20 21.83
C GLN A 59 29.78 9.76 23.28
N SER A 60 29.43 8.52 23.65
CA SER A 60 29.70 7.96 24.99
C SER A 60 31.20 7.86 25.28
N VAL A 61 32.02 7.44 24.31
CA VAL A 61 33.49 7.37 24.47
C VAL A 61 34.09 8.77 24.64
N ILE A 62 33.64 9.76 23.87
CA ILE A 62 34.09 11.16 24.00
C ILE A 62 33.75 11.71 25.39
N LEU A 63 32.52 11.48 25.88
CA LEU A 63 32.10 11.90 27.22
C LEU A 63 32.90 11.21 28.32
N ALA A 64 33.12 9.90 28.22
CA ALA A 64 33.93 9.15 29.18
C ALA A 64 35.39 9.65 29.20
N LEU A 65 35.99 9.92 28.03
CA LEU A 65 37.33 10.47 27.93
C LEU A 65 37.42 11.89 28.51
N TRP A 66 36.42 12.74 28.26
CA TRP A 66 36.35 14.09 28.82
C TRP A 66 36.30 14.09 30.35
N VAL A 67 35.46 13.22 30.93
CA VAL A 67 35.36 13.05 32.38
C VAL A 67 36.65 12.48 32.96
N LEU A 68 37.24 11.46 32.33
CA LEU A 68 38.50 10.85 32.78
C LEU A 68 39.66 11.85 32.75
N LEU A 69 39.79 12.65 31.68
CA LEU A 69 40.81 13.71 31.59
C LEU A 69 40.63 14.79 32.66
N ASN A 70 39.40 15.23 32.95
CA ASN A 70 39.15 16.23 34.00
C ASN A 70 39.37 15.69 35.42
N ILE A 71 39.13 14.40 35.67
CA ILE A 71 39.42 13.75 36.96
C ILE A 71 40.92 13.51 37.15
N VAL A 72 41.67 13.25 36.07
CA VAL A 72 43.09 12.86 36.12
C VAL A 72 44.07 14.04 36.00
N ALA A 73 43.69 15.18 35.40
CA ALA A 73 44.58 16.35 35.24
C ALA A 73 45.15 16.85 36.60
N VAL A 74 46.43 16.73 36.99
CA VAL A 74 47.76 16.76 36.33
C VAL A 74 48.27 18.14 35.90
N VAL A 75 47.44 19.14 35.54
CA VAL A 75 47.94 20.54 35.34
C VAL A 75 46.99 21.64 35.82
N GLN A 76 45.71 21.66 35.41
CA GLN A 76 44.70 22.64 35.85
C GLN A 76 43.31 21.99 35.84
N HIS A 77 42.51 22.20 36.89
CA HIS A 77 41.12 21.72 36.97
C HIS A 77 40.20 22.63 36.13
N TRP A 78 40.05 22.34 34.84
CA TRP A 78 39.37 23.23 33.90
C TRP A 78 37.83 23.17 33.99
N ASP A 79 37.26 22.00 34.31
CA ASP A 79 35.84 21.81 34.66
C ASP A 79 35.73 20.96 35.94
N PRO A 80 35.85 21.59 37.15
CA PRO A 80 35.72 20.87 38.42
C PRO A 80 34.34 20.23 38.59
N TYR A 81 34.25 19.15 39.39
CA TYR A 81 32.97 18.57 39.79
C TYR A 81 32.07 19.66 40.41
N PRO A 82 30.85 19.93 39.88
CA PRO A 82 29.97 19.00 39.16
C PRO A 82 29.92 19.14 37.62
N PHE A 83 31.00 19.52 36.93
CA PHE A 83 31.12 19.60 35.46
C PHE A 83 30.11 20.56 34.79
N ILE A 84 30.20 21.85 35.15
CA ILE A 84 29.25 22.88 34.70
C ILE A 84 29.33 23.13 33.18
N LEU A 85 30.53 23.07 32.59
CA LEU A 85 30.72 23.31 31.16
C LEU A 85 30.18 22.15 30.33
N LEU A 86 30.43 20.92 30.78
CA LEU A 86 29.87 19.71 30.17
C LEU A 86 28.34 19.72 30.17
N ASN A 87 27.73 20.10 31.30
CA ASN A 87 26.27 20.17 31.45
C ASN A 87 25.65 21.24 30.53
N LEU A 88 26.27 22.43 30.46
CA LEU A 88 25.83 23.50 29.55
C LEU A 88 25.91 23.08 28.08
N MET A 89 27.01 22.43 27.68
CA MET A 89 27.21 21.94 26.31
C MET A 89 26.19 20.85 25.94
N LEU A 90 25.93 19.88 26.83
CA LEU A 90 24.92 18.83 26.62
C LEU A 90 23.50 19.41 26.54
N SER A 91 23.18 20.40 27.39
CA SER A 91 21.89 21.10 27.36
C SER A 91 21.67 21.83 26.04
N PHE A 92 22.69 22.53 25.54
CA PHE A 92 22.65 23.18 24.22
C PHE A 92 22.52 22.16 23.07
N GLN A 93 23.29 21.07 23.12
CA GLN A 93 23.22 19.99 22.14
C GLN A 93 21.81 19.38 22.06
N ALA A 94 21.18 19.10 23.21
CA ALA A 94 19.81 18.59 23.27
C ALA A 94 18.78 19.59 22.74
N ALA A 95 18.91 20.87 23.10
CA ALA A 95 18.00 21.93 22.68
C ALA A 95 17.96 22.13 21.15
N TYR A 96 19.09 21.93 20.46
CA TYR A 96 19.14 21.96 18.99
C TYR A 96 18.79 20.62 18.34
N ALA A 97 19.15 19.49 18.96
CA ALA A 97 18.86 18.17 18.41
C ALA A 97 17.34 17.88 18.36
N ALA A 98 16.60 18.17 19.44
CA ALA A 98 15.19 17.80 19.54
C ALA A 98 14.29 18.42 18.45
N PRO A 99 14.37 19.74 18.12
CA PRO A 99 13.60 20.31 17.02
C PRO A 99 13.98 19.74 15.65
N ILE A 100 15.27 19.48 15.39
CA ILE A 100 15.74 18.93 14.11
C ILE A 100 15.23 17.50 13.91
N ILE A 101 15.30 16.67 14.97
CA ILE A 101 14.74 15.32 14.99
C ILE A 101 13.22 15.37 14.77
N MET A 102 12.51 16.26 15.48
CA MET A 102 11.06 16.43 15.32
C MET A 102 10.68 16.91 13.90
N MET A 103 11.47 17.77 13.25
CA MET A 103 11.24 18.20 11.86
C MET A 103 11.38 17.03 10.87
N SER A 104 12.43 16.21 11.01
CA SER A 104 12.61 15.01 10.19
C SER A 104 11.48 13.98 10.43
N GLN A 105 11.12 13.73 11.69
CA GLN A 105 10.00 12.85 12.06
C GLN A 105 8.65 13.34 11.51
N ASN A 106 8.30 14.62 11.69
CA ASN A 106 7.05 15.19 11.19
C ASN A 106 6.93 15.06 9.67
N ARG A 107 8.03 15.28 8.94
CA ARG A 107 8.02 15.17 7.48
C ARG A 107 8.05 13.71 7.00
N GLN A 108 8.68 12.79 7.71
CA GLN A 108 8.57 11.35 7.43
C GLN A 108 7.13 10.87 7.66
N ALA A 109 6.52 11.19 8.80
CA ALA A 109 5.12 10.87 9.09
C ALA A 109 4.13 11.49 8.08
N ALA A 110 4.46 12.66 7.50
CA ALA A 110 3.67 13.26 6.43
C ALA A 110 3.79 12.49 5.09
N ILE A 111 4.98 11.96 4.77
CA ILE A 111 5.21 11.07 3.62
C ILE A 111 4.46 9.75 3.83
N ASP A 112 4.68 9.08 4.96
CA ASP A 112 4.05 7.79 5.29
C ASP A 112 2.51 7.89 5.25
N ARG A 113 1.95 9.02 5.73
CA ARG A 113 0.51 9.30 5.66
C ARG A 113 0.00 9.60 4.24
N ALA A 114 0.84 10.16 3.37
CA ALA A 114 0.48 10.39 1.97
C ALA A 114 0.48 9.08 1.18
N ASP A 115 1.50 8.24 1.39
CA ASP A 115 1.63 6.92 0.78
C ASP A 115 0.49 5.99 1.26
N ALA A 116 0.22 5.91 2.56
CA ALA A 116 -0.90 5.12 3.10
C ALA A 116 -2.29 5.56 2.57
N LYS A 117 -2.48 6.86 2.30
CA LYS A 117 -3.70 7.37 1.64
C LYS A 117 -3.78 6.97 0.17
N HIS A 118 -2.64 6.93 -0.52
CA HIS A 118 -2.57 6.50 -1.90
C HIS A 118 -2.90 5.01 -1.99
N ASP A 119 -2.22 4.17 -1.20
CA ASP A 119 -2.44 2.72 -1.15
C ASP A 119 -3.90 2.38 -0.82
N TYR A 120 -4.51 3.07 0.14
CA TYR A 120 -5.94 2.91 0.46
C TYR A 120 -6.88 3.26 -0.71
N ALA A 121 -6.55 4.28 -1.51
CA ALA A 121 -7.33 4.63 -2.71
C ALA A 121 -7.12 3.62 -3.85
N VAL A 122 -5.90 3.09 -4.00
CA VAL A 122 -5.60 2.02 -4.96
C VAL A 122 -6.31 0.73 -4.58
N ASN A 123 -6.31 0.36 -3.31
CA ASN A 123 -6.96 -0.86 -2.83
C ASN A 123 -8.48 -0.82 -3.02
N GLN A 124 -9.15 0.29 -2.67
CA GLN A 124 -10.59 0.45 -2.96
C GLN A 124 -10.91 0.38 -4.46
N LYS A 125 -10.04 0.95 -5.32
CA LYS A 125 -10.22 0.82 -6.78
C LYS A 125 -10.09 -0.64 -7.22
N ALA A 126 -9.10 -1.37 -6.70
CA ALA A 126 -8.89 -2.78 -7.01
C ALA A 126 -10.04 -3.66 -6.51
N GLU A 127 -10.59 -3.38 -5.32
CA GLU A 127 -11.76 -4.06 -4.76
C GLU A 127 -12.99 -3.92 -5.66
N LEU A 128 -13.33 -2.69 -6.09
CA LEU A 128 -14.41 -2.42 -7.04
C LEU A 128 -14.17 -3.06 -8.42
N GLU A 129 -12.92 -3.09 -8.89
CA GLU A 129 -12.54 -3.72 -10.16
C GLU A 129 -12.67 -5.25 -10.08
N ILE A 130 -12.37 -5.86 -8.93
CA ILE A 130 -12.58 -7.29 -8.65
C ILE A 130 -14.07 -7.62 -8.55
N GLU A 131 -14.88 -6.82 -7.85
CA GLU A 131 -16.34 -7.01 -7.75
C GLU A 131 -16.98 -7.00 -9.15
N LEU A 132 -16.62 -6.00 -9.99
CA LEU A 132 -17.09 -5.90 -11.37
C LEU A 132 -16.65 -7.07 -12.25
N LEU A 133 -15.45 -7.63 -12.02
CA LEU A 133 -14.97 -8.83 -12.73
C LEU A 133 -15.72 -10.09 -12.25
N GLN A 134 -16.04 -10.22 -10.97
CA GLN A 134 -16.83 -11.32 -10.42
C GLN A 134 -18.27 -11.32 -10.95
N ASP A 135 -18.92 -10.16 -10.98
CA ASP A 135 -20.26 -10.00 -11.58
C ASP A 135 -20.24 -10.41 -13.07
N LYS A 136 -19.24 -9.94 -13.84
CA LYS A 136 -19.11 -10.30 -15.27
C LYS A 136 -18.81 -11.77 -15.50
N LEU A 137 -17.95 -12.38 -14.68
CA LEU A 137 -17.68 -13.82 -14.76
C LEU A 137 -18.93 -14.64 -14.46
N THR A 138 -19.71 -14.23 -13.46
CA THR A 138 -20.98 -14.88 -13.09
C THR A 138 -22.00 -14.79 -14.23
N LEU A 139 -22.13 -13.62 -14.87
CA LEU A 139 -23.02 -13.44 -16.03
C LEU A 139 -22.63 -14.36 -17.21
N ILE A 140 -21.33 -14.45 -17.54
CA ILE A 140 -20.84 -15.32 -18.62
C ILE A 140 -21.13 -16.80 -18.29
N LEU A 141 -20.85 -17.23 -17.05
CA LEU A 141 -21.13 -18.59 -16.61
C LEU A 141 -22.63 -18.91 -16.62
N GLU A 142 -23.50 -17.96 -16.25
CA GLU A 142 -24.95 -18.13 -16.36
C GLU A 142 -25.41 -18.26 -17.82
N GLU A 143 -24.88 -17.44 -18.74
CA GLU A 143 -25.17 -17.52 -20.17
C GLU A 143 -24.72 -18.88 -20.75
N GLU A 144 -23.48 -19.31 -20.52
CA GLU A 144 -22.97 -20.62 -20.97
C GLU A 144 -23.76 -21.80 -20.38
N ILE A 145 -24.12 -21.77 -19.08
CA ILE A 145 -24.91 -22.82 -18.44
C ILE A 145 -26.32 -22.92 -19.05
N VAL A 146 -26.92 -21.80 -19.45
CA VAL A 146 -28.23 -21.80 -20.13
C VAL A 146 -28.10 -22.39 -21.54
N GLU A 147 -27.08 -22.00 -22.31
CA GLU A 147 -26.84 -22.54 -23.66
C GLU A 147 -26.54 -24.04 -23.64
N LEU A 148 -25.68 -24.51 -22.72
CA LEU A 148 -25.40 -25.93 -22.56
C LEU A 148 -26.66 -26.74 -22.18
N LYS A 149 -27.55 -26.16 -21.36
CA LYS A 149 -28.84 -26.79 -21.02
C LYS A 149 -29.81 -26.86 -22.20
N THR A 150 -29.92 -25.81 -23.01
CA THR A 150 -30.82 -25.83 -24.18
C THR A 150 -30.33 -26.84 -25.23
N LEU A 151 -29.02 -26.89 -25.49
CA LEU A 151 -28.40 -27.90 -26.37
C LEU A 151 -28.64 -29.33 -25.87
N LEU A 152 -28.54 -29.58 -24.55
CA LEU A 152 -28.80 -30.89 -23.95
C LEU A 152 -30.27 -31.32 -24.08
N ILE A 153 -31.21 -30.40 -23.83
CA ILE A 153 -32.65 -30.64 -24.03
C ILE A 153 -32.94 -30.94 -25.51
N GLN A 154 -32.36 -30.17 -26.44
CA GLN A 154 -32.52 -30.39 -27.87
C GLN A 154 -31.98 -31.76 -28.29
N GLN A 155 -30.82 -32.19 -27.79
CA GLN A 155 -30.29 -33.53 -28.01
C GLN A 155 -31.24 -34.63 -27.53
N GLN A 156 -31.83 -34.50 -26.32
CA GLN A 156 -32.84 -35.45 -25.86
C GLN A 156 -34.07 -35.51 -26.79
N GLN A 157 -34.56 -34.37 -27.29
CA GLN A 157 -35.67 -34.34 -28.25
C GLN A 157 -35.32 -34.94 -29.61
N HIS A 158 -34.05 -34.91 -30.02
CA HIS A 158 -33.59 -35.65 -31.20
C HIS A 158 -33.59 -37.17 -30.94
N ILE A 159 -33.08 -37.62 -29.79
CA ILE A 159 -33.07 -39.05 -29.41
C ILE A 159 -34.49 -39.61 -29.33
N GLN A 160 -35.40 -38.95 -28.60
CA GLN A 160 -36.81 -39.38 -28.48
C GLN A 160 -37.53 -39.43 -29.83
N ARG A 161 -37.23 -38.51 -30.75
CA ARG A 161 -37.78 -38.57 -32.12
C ARG A 161 -37.24 -39.77 -32.89
N LEU A 162 -35.94 -40.07 -32.79
CA LEU A 162 -35.35 -41.24 -33.43
C LEU A 162 -35.93 -42.54 -32.88
N GLU A 163 -36.09 -42.67 -31.56
CA GLU A 163 -36.76 -43.81 -30.92
C GLU A 163 -38.20 -43.97 -31.44
N THR A 164 -38.96 -42.88 -31.49
CA THR A 164 -40.35 -42.87 -32.00
C THR A 164 -40.42 -43.32 -33.46
N PHE A 165 -39.57 -42.76 -34.33
CA PHE A 165 -39.50 -43.13 -35.75
C PHE A 165 -39.12 -44.60 -35.95
N LEU A 166 -38.20 -45.14 -35.14
CA LEU A 166 -37.84 -46.56 -35.19
C LEU A 166 -39.01 -47.45 -34.78
N VAL A 167 -39.72 -47.14 -33.70
CA VAL A 167 -40.91 -47.89 -33.27
C VAL A 167 -42.01 -47.88 -34.34
N GLU A 168 -42.30 -46.72 -34.96
CA GLU A 168 -43.27 -46.63 -36.06
C GLU A 168 -42.86 -47.42 -37.32
N GLN A 169 -41.55 -47.53 -37.62
CA GLN A 169 -41.04 -48.34 -38.73
C GLN A 169 -41.17 -49.84 -38.46
N PHE A 170 -41.00 -50.29 -37.22
CA PHE A 170 -41.10 -51.72 -36.85
C PHE A 170 -42.53 -52.21 -36.57
N GLN A 171 -43.53 -51.33 -36.56
CA GLN A 171 -44.96 -51.69 -36.42
C GLN A 171 -45.75 -51.73 -37.75
N LYS A 172 -45.07 -51.58 -38.90
CA LYS A 172 -45.66 -51.71 -40.25
C LYS A 172 -45.10 -52.94 -40.97
#